data_AF-A0A1C5WJT5-F1
#
_entry.id   AF-A0A1C5WJT5-F1
#
_cell.length_a   1.000
_cell.length_b   1.000
_cell.length_c   1.000
_cell.angle_alpha   90.00
_cell.angle_beta   90.00
_cell.angle_gamma   90.00
#
_symmetry.space_group_name_H-M   'P 1'
#
loop_
_entity.id
_entity.type
_entity.pdbx_description
1 polymer ?
#
loop_
_entity_poly.entity_id
_entity_poly.type
_entity_poly.pdbx_seq_one_letter_code
_entity_poly.pdbx_strand_id
1 'polypeptide(L)'
;MHIFKKKENNSCCKTDFTKMNQTEFNKDASELLILGSGCAKCQKLTSSIMTALEELQLQIPVRHVTDFAQIATFGVMSTPAIVYKGNLLSYGKVLSVEECKQLLTQTFRKDTHE
;
A
#
# COMPACT_ATOMS: atom_id res chain seq x y z
N MET A 1 -3.39 -11.87 58.71
CA MET A 1 -3.53 -10.41 58.68
C MET A 1 -3.67 -9.98 57.23
N HIS A 2 -4.80 -9.33 56.96
CA HIS A 2 -5.01 -8.31 55.95
C HIS A 2 -5.06 -8.72 54.46
N ILE A 3 -6.27 -8.86 53.88
CA ILE A 3 -7.07 -7.84 53.11
C ILE A 3 -6.39 -7.45 51.80
N PHE A 4 -6.87 -7.79 50.60
CA PHE A 4 -8.08 -7.31 49.90
C PHE A 4 -8.13 -8.14 48.58
N LYS A 5 -9.15 -8.94 48.25
CA LYS A 5 -10.56 -8.67 47.89
C LYS A 5 -10.75 -7.87 46.59
N LYS A 6 -11.57 -8.48 45.71
CA LYS A 6 -12.53 -7.89 44.74
C LYS A 6 -12.04 -7.83 43.28
N LYS A 7 -12.54 -8.66 42.34
CA LYS A 7 -13.90 -8.98 41.82
C LYS A 7 -14.22 -8.15 40.57
N GLU A 8 -14.71 -8.89 39.58
CA GLU A 8 -15.26 -8.49 38.28
C GLU A 8 -16.30 -7.36 38.28
N ASN A 9 -16.42 -6.82 37.06
CA ASN A 9 -17.60 -6.39 36.29
C ASN A 9 -18.35 -5.07 36.57
N ASN A 10 -18.78 -4.53 35.41
CA ASN A 10 -19.85 -3.57 35.10
C ASN A 10 -19.61 -2.07 35.29
N SER A 11 -19.85 -1.32 34.20
CA SER A 11 -20.20 0.11 34.08
C SER A 11 -19.71 0.62 32.70
N CYS A 12 -20.47 0.40 31.63
CA CYS A 12 -21.28 1.43 30.96
C CYS A 12 -20.54 2.76 30.63
N CYS A 13 -20.17 2.88 29.34
CA CYS A 13 -19.98 4.07 28.50
C CYS A 13 -19.29 5.33 29.08
N LYS A 14 -18.06 5.58 28.60
CA LYS A 14 -17.64 6.80 27.87
C LYS A 14 -16.14 6.68 27.49
N THR A 15 -15.85 6.87 26.19
CA THR A 15 -14.58 7.37 25.60
C THR A 15 -13.28 6.65 26.03
N ASP A 16 -12.43 6.10 25.17
CA ASP A 16 -12.01 6.45 23.82
C ASP A 16 -11.64 5.16 23.07
N PHE A 17 -12.00 5.05 21.79
CA PHE A 17 -11.61 3.94 20.91
C PHE A 17 -10.14 4.09 20.47
N THR A 18 -9.23 4.27 21.44
CA THR A 18 -7.79 4.36 21.18
C THR A 18 -7.20 2.97 21.31
N LYS A 19 -7.20 2.25 20.18
CA LYS A 19 -6.25 1.18 19.83
C LYS A 19 -6.51 0.77 18.38
N MET A 20 -6.25 1.68 17.44
CA MET A 20 -5.75 1.26 16.12
C MET A 20 -4.26 1.03 16.29
N ASN A 21 -4.03 -0.15 16.85
CA ASN A 21 -2.76 -0.81 16.99
C ASN A 21 -2.15 -0.97 15.60
N GLN A 22 -1.01 -0.30 15.43
CA GLN A 22 0.15 -0.76 14.66
C GLN A 22 -0.21 -1.83 13.64
N THR A 23 -0.40 -1.43 12.37
CA THR A 23 -0.26 -2.38 11.28
C THR A 23 1.17 -2.85 11.34
N GLU A 24 1.36 -4.00 11.98
CA GLU A 24 2.55 -4.82 11.91
C GLU A 24 2.78 -5.08 10.42
N PHE A 25 3.65 -4.27 9.81
CA PHE A 25 4.19 -4.50 8.47
C PHE A 25 5.00 -5.78 8.53
N ASN A 26 4.28 -6.90 8.40
CA ASN A 26 4.86 -8.22 8.24
C ASN A 26 5.89 -8.13 7.12
N LYS A 27 7.10 -8.58 7.42
CA LYS A 27 8.32 -8.44 6.62
C LYS A 27 8.35 -9.42 5.42
N ASP A 28 7.17 -9.63 4.84
CA ASP A 28 6.89 -10.28 3.55
C ASP A 28 6.04 -9.32 2.66
N ALA A 29 6.11 -8.02 2.96
CA ALA A 29 5.25 -6.99 2.40
C ALA A 29 5.61 -6.68 0.95
N SER A 30 4.88 -7.31 0.03
CA SER A 30 4.14 -6.67 -1.07
C SER A 30 4.31 -5.15 -1.20
N GLU A 31 5.48 -4.64 -1.59
CA GLU A 31 5.72 -3.20 -1.77
C GLU A 31 5.41 -2.77 -3.21
N LEU A 32 4.83 -1.58 -3.34
CA LEU A 32 4.53 -0.96 -4.62
C LEU A 32 5.53 0.16 -4.87
N LEU A 33 6.37 -0.03 -5.88
CA LEU A 33 7.39 0.91 -6.29
C LEU A 33 6.84 1.76 -7.45
N ILE A 34 6.84 3.07 -7.27
CA ILE A 34 6.51 4.01 -8.34
C ILE A 34 7.83 4.58 -8.84
N LEU A 35 8.16 4.24 -10.08
CA LEU A 35 9.35 4.69 -10.77
C LEU A 35 9.04 6.03 -11.47
N GLY A 36 9.63 7.12 -10.99
CA GLY A 36 9.45 8.42 -11.61
C GLY A 36 10.05 9.57 -10.83
N SER A 37 10.58 10.54 -11.57
CA SER A 37 11.21 11.77 -11.04
C SER A 37 10.24 12.79 -10.42
N GLY A 38 8.96 12.43 -10.24
CA GLY A 38 7.99 13.26 -9.52
C GLY A 38 7.26 14.32 -10.35
N CYS A 39 7.22 14.20 -11.68
CA CYS A 39 6.42 15.11 -12.53
C CYS A 39 4.92 15.08 -12.16
N ALA A 40 4.16 16.11 -12.57
CA ALA A 40 2.72 16.23 -12.29
C ALA A 40 1.89 14.97 -12.65
N LYS A 41 2.28 14.26 -13.70
CA LYS A 41 1.67 12.97 -14.09
C LYS A 41 1.92 11.85 -13.08
N CYS A 42 3.13 11.76 -12.51
CA CYS A 42 3.49 10.79 -11.48
C CYS A 42 2.70 11.03 -10.19
N GLN A 43 2.51 12.30 -9.82
CA GLN A 43 1.73 12.67 -8.64
C GLN A 43 0.27 12.25 -8.77
N LYS A 44 -0.36 12.52 -9.92
CA LYS A 44 -1.74 12.06 -10.21
C LYS A 44 -1.87 10.54 -10.12
N LEU A 45 -0.89 9.81 -10.66
CA LEU A 45 -0.87 8.36 -10.60
C LEU A 45 -0.75 7.86 -9.15
N THR A 46 0.17 8.44 -8.38
CA THR A 46 0.37 8.10 -6.97
C THR A 46 -0.89 8.33 -6.16
N SER A 47 -1.55 9.47 -6.35
CA SER A 47 -2.82 9.76 -5.69
C SER A 47 -3.90 8.75 -6.06
N SER A 48 -3.97 8.35 -7.34
CA SER A 48 -4.95 7.37 -7.81
C SER A 48 -4.70 5.98 -7.21
N ILE A 49 -3.43 5.59 -7.08
CA ILE A 49 -3.01 4.34 -6.44
C ILE A 49 -3.34 4.37 -4.95
N MET A 50 -3.05 5.46 -4.25
CA MET A 50 -3.39 5.60 -2.82
C MET A 50 -4.89 5.47 -2.59
N THR A 51 -5.73 6.13 -3.40
CA THR A 51 -7.19 5.97 -3.33
C THR A 51 -7.62 4.54 -3.64
N ALA A 52 -7.03 3.90 -4.66
CA ALA A 52 -7.33 2.50 -4.98
C ALA A 52 -6.98 1.54 -3.83
N LEU A 53 -5.85 1.76 -3.15
CA LEU A 53 -5.45 0.97 -1.99
C LEU A 53 -6.40 1.17 -0.80
N GLU A 54 -6.81 2.41 -0.54
CA GLU A 54 -7.78 2.74 0.51
C GLU A 54 -9.15 2.08 0.25
N GLU A 55 -9.66 2.18 -0.98
CA GLU A 55 -10.92 1.55 -1.37
C GLU A 55 -10.88 0.02 -1.31
N LEU A 56 -9.73 -0.57 -1.62
CA LEU A 56 -9.50 -2.02 -1.49
C LEU A 56 -9.19 -2.44 -0.05
N GLN A 57 -9.08 -1.48 0.89
CA GLN A 57 -8.68 -1.70 2.28
C GLN A 57 -7.33 -2.44 2.42
N LEU A 58 -6.41 -2.18 1.48
CA LEU A 58 -5.09 -2.79 1.43
C LEU A 58 -4.04 -1.84 1.99
N GLN A 59 -3.31 -2.30 3.00
CA GLN A 59 -2.18 -1.55 3.56
C GLN A 59 -0.87 -1.97 2.88
N ILE A 60 -0.71 -1.51 1.64
CA ILE A 60 0.50 -1.76 0.84
C ILE A 60 1.43 -0.54 0.94
N PRO A 61 2.72 -0.72 1.29
CA PRO A 61 3.66 0.37 1.31
C PRO A 61 3.95 0.84 -0.13
N VAL A 62 3.78 2.15 -0.37
CA VAL A 62 4.11 2.78 -1.65
C VAL A 62 5.44 3.52 -1.51
N ARG A 63 6.44 3.12 -2.31
CA ARG A 63 7.76 3.75 -2.35
C ARG A 63 7.98 4.42 -3.69
N HIS A 64 8.40 5.67 -3.67
CA HIS A 64 8.85 6.37 -4.88
C HIS A 64 10.32 6.08 -5.12
N VAL A 65 10.64 5.53 -6.29
CA VAL A 65 12.02 5.34 -6.75
C VAL A 65 12.32 6.44 -7.75
N THR A 66 13.21 7.34 -7.36
CA THR A 66 13.74 8.42 -8.19
C THR A 66 15.13 8.12 -8.74
N ASP A 67 15.74 7.03 -8.26
CA ASP A 67 17.07 6.62 -8.66
C ASP A 67 17.06 6.03 -10.08
N PHE A 68 17.72 6.72 -11.01
CA PHE A 68 17.75 6.31 -12.42
C PHE A 68 18.39 4.94 -12.63
N ALA A 69 19.37 4.54 -11.82
CA ALA A 69 20.02 3.23 -11.96
C ALA A 69 19.06 2.08 -11.62
N GLN A 70 18.26 2.24 -10.55
CA GLN A 70 17.19 1.30 -10.22
C GLN A 70 16.11 1.27 -11.32
N ILE A 71 15.67 2.44 -11.81
CA ILE A 71 14.67 2.51 -12.89
C ILE A 71 15.15 1.78 -14.16
N ALA A 72 16.41 1.98 -14.54
CA ALA A 72 17.01 1.32 -15.69
C ALA A 72 17.11 -0.21 -15.51
N THR A 73 17.34 -0.69 -14.29
CA THR A 73 17.34 -2.13 -13.96
C THR A 73 15.99 -2.79 -14.25
N PHE A 74 14.88 -2.06 -14.09
CA PHE A 74 13.54 -2.53 -14.46
C PHE A 74 13.23 -2.41 -15.96
N GLY A 75 14.17 -1.93 -16.78
CA GLY A 75 13.98 -1.77 -18.23
C GLY A 75 12.98 -0.68 -18.62
N VAL A 76 12.63 0.22 -17.70
CA VAL A 76 11.65 1.28 -17.97
C VAL A 76 12.32 2.46 -18.66
N MET A 77 12.00 2.66 -19.93
CA MET A 77 12.45 3.84 -20.69
C MET A 77 11.49 5.04 -20.58
N SER A 78 10.25 4.82 -20.11
CA SER A 78 9.22 5.85 -20.01
C SER A 78 8.56 5.85 -18.65
N THR A 79 8.88 6.86 -17.83
CA THR A 79 8.24 7.12 -16.54
C THR A 79 7.02 8.03 -16.72
N PRO A 80 5.95 7.89 -15.91
CA PRO A 80 5.85 7.09 -14.68
C PRO A 80 5.65 5.60 -14.92
N ALA A 81 6.21 4.76 -14.04
CA ALA A 81 5.94 3.33 -14.03
C ALA A 81 5.62 2.79 -12.64
N ILE A 82 4.89 1.67 -12.59
CA ILE A 82 4.43 1.00 -11.37
C ILE A 82 5.00 -0.41 -11.38
N VAL A 83 5.67 -0.76 -10.30
CA VAL A 83 6.23 -2.08 -10.05
C VAL A 83 5.66 -2.60 -8.73
N TYR A 84 5.31 -3.88 -8.67
CA TYR A 84 4.84 -4.53 -7.45
C TYR A 84 5.56 -5.86 -7.26
N LYS A 85 6.18 -6.07 -6.09
CA LYS A 85 7.05 -7.25 -5.84
C LYS A 85 8.08 -7.50 -6.97
N GLY A 86 8.66 -6.44 -7.53
CA GLY A 86 9.60 -6.53 -8.66
C GLY A 86 8.96 -6.75 -10.04
N ASN A 87 7.64 -6.95 -10.13
CA ASN A 87 6.92 -7.08 -11.39
C ASN A 87 6.45 -5.72 -11.92
N LEU A 88 6.89 -5.36 -13.13
CA LEU A 88 6.44 -4.15 -13.81
C LEU A 88 4.98 -4.31 -14.26
N LEU A 89 4.07 -3.58 -13.63
CA LEU A 89 2.63 -3.67 -13.91
C LEU A 89 2.21 -2.72 -15.03
N SER A 90 2.77 -1.51 -15.06
CA SER A 90 2.42 -0.48 -16.04
C SER A 90 3.53 0.56 -16.16
N TYR A 91 3.69 1.16 -17.34
CA TYR A 91 4.68 2.21 -17.60
C TYR A 91 4.16 3.21 -18.63
N GLY A 92 4.63 4.46 -18.55
CA GLY A 92 4.34 5.53 -19.50
C GLY A 92 2.90 6.07 -19.51
N LYS A 93 1.98 5.47 -18.73
CA LYS A 93 0.56 5.86 -18.68
C LYS A 93 0.14 6.26 -17.28
N VAL A 94 -0.65 7.34 -17.19
CA VAL A 94 -1.36 7.69 -15.96
C VAL A 94 -2.66 6.89 -15.94
N LEU A 95 -2.77 5.95 -15.02
CA LEU A 95 -3.97 5.15 -14.79
C LEU A 95 -4.94 5.90 -13.88
N SER A 96 -6.23 5.76 -14.14
CA SER A 96 -7.28 6.23 -13.24
C SER A 96 -7.39 5.34 -12.00
N VAL A 97 -8.12 5.78 -10.97
CA VAL A 97 -8.36 4.99 -9.74
C VAL A 97 -8.95 3.61 -10.06
N GLU A 98 -9.93 3.55 -10.97
CA GLU A 98 -10.56 2.29 -11.38
C GLU A 98 -9.59 1.35 -12.09
N GLU A 99 -8.78 1.86 -13.01
CA GLU A 99 -7.74 1.08 -13.69
C GLU A 99 -6.68 0.58 -12.69
N CYS A 100 -6.29 1.42 -11.72
CA CYS A 100 -5.37 1.01 -10.64
C CYS A 100 -5.97 -0.15 -9.83
N LYS A 101 -7.25 -0.06 -9.44
CA LYS A 101 -7.93 -1.15 -8.70
C LYS A 101 -7.96 -2.44 -9.51
N GLN A 102 -8.31 -2.36 -10.80
CA GLN A 102 -8.35 -3.53 -11.68
C GLN A 102 -6.97 -4.17 -11.81
N LEU A 103 -5.94 -3.36 -12.03
CA LEU A 103 -4.55 -3.80 -12.16
C LEU A 103 -4.05 -4.46 -10.88
N LEU A 104 -4.29 -3.84 -9.71
CA LEU A 104 -3.95 -4.42 -8.41
C LEU A 104 -4.68 -5.74 -8.16
N THR A 105 -6.00 -5.77 -8.40
CA THR A 105 -6.82 -6.99 -8.26
C THR A 105 -6.34 -8.11 -9.19
N GLN A 106 -5.99 -7.79 -10.42
CA GLN A 106 -5.45 -8.76 -11.38
C GLN A 106 -4.09 -9.28 -10.94
N THR A 107 -3.25 -8.42 -10.37
CA THR A 107 -1.93 -8.79 -9.88
C THR A 107 -2.02 -9.74 -8.70
N PHE A 108 -2.88 -9.45 -7.71
CA PHE A 108 -3.05 -10.34 -6.55
C PHE A 108 -3.65 -11.70 -6.90
N ARG A 109 -4.46 -11.80 -7.97
CA ARG A 109 -4.96 -13.08 -8.45
C ARG A 109 -3.87 -14.00 -9.01
N LYS A 110 -2.76 -13.42 -9.51
CA LYS A 110 -1.66 -14.22 -10.07
C LYS A 110 -0.75 -14.83 -9.01
N ASP A 111 -0.75 -14.32 -7.77
CA ASP A 111 0.00 -14.89 -6.64
C ASP A 111 -0.50 -16.30 -6.21
N THR A 112 -1.66 -16.77 -6.71
CA THR A 112 -2.25 -18.08 -6.35
C THR A 112 -1.87 -19.24 -7.29
N HIS A 113 -1.00 -19.01 -8.28
CA HIS A 113 -0.65 -20.09 -9.23
C HIS A 113 0.81 -20.02 -9.68
N GLU A 114 1.72 -20.39 -8.79
CA GLU A 114 3.01 -20.99 -9.16
C GLU A 114 3.31 -22.18 -8.25
#